data_AF-A0A376MN07-F1
#
_entry.id   AF-A0A376MN07-F1
#
_cell.length_a   1.000
_cell.length_b   1.000
_cell.length_c   1.000
_cell.angle_alpha   90.00
_cell.angle_beta   90.00
_cell.angle_gamma   90.00
#
_symmetry.space_group_name_H-M   'P 1'
#
loop_
_entity.id
_entity.type
_entity.pdbx_description
1 polymer ?
#
loop_
_entity_poly.entity_id
_entity_poly.type
_entity_poly.pdbx_seq_one_letter_code
_entity_poly.pdbx_strand_id
1 'polypeptide(L)'
;MRMATRPLIGAGTVLKPEQVDVLARMGCQLIVTPNIHSEVIRRAVGYGMTVCPGCATATEAFTALDAGAQALKIFPSSAFGPQYIKR
;
A
#
# COMPACT_ATOMS: atom_id res chain seq x y z
N MET A 1 -16.54 18.54 2.03
CA MET A 1 -15.37 17.65 2.17
C MET A 1 -14.15 18.54 2.40
N ARG A 2 -13.54 18.54 3.61
CA ARG A 2 -12.32 19.31 3.88
C ARG A 2 -11.12 18.49 3.43
N MET A 3 -10.32 19.00 2.49
CA MET A 3 -8.99 18.43 2.23
C MET A 3 -8.07 18.79 3.39
N ALA A 4 -7.22 17.84 3.81
CA ALA A 4 -6.18 18.13 4.78
C ALA A 4 -5.29 19.27 4.27
N THR A 5 -4.87 20.17 5.16
CA THR A 5 -4.03 21.33 4.81
C THR A 5 -2.60 20.96 4.43
N ARG A 6 -2.22 19.68 4.59
CA ARG A 6 -0.90 19.15 4.23
C ARG A 6 -1.06 17.89 3.36
N PRO A 7 -0.52 17.86 2.13
CA PRO A 7 -0.58 16.69 1.29
C PRO A 7 0.32 15.58 1.83
N LEU A 8 -0.14 14.33 1.69
CA LEU A 8 0.67 13.15 1.96
C LEU A 8 1.52 12.84 0.72
N ILE A 9 2.84 12.92 0.85
CA ILE A 9 3.77 12.65 -0.26
C ILE A 9 4.26 11.20 -0.16
N GLY A 10 4.29 10.50 -1.28
CA GLY A 10 4.67 9.09 -1.33
C GLY A 10 5.05 8.61 -2.72
N ALA A 11 5.31 7.31 -2.83
CA ALA A 11 5.67 6.67 -4.10
C ALA A 11 4.73 5.52 -4.44
N GLY A 12 4.51 5.35 -5.75
CA GLY A 12 3.79 4.23 -6.33
C GLY A 12 4.73 3.19 -6.93
N THR A 13 4.25 1.95 -7.03
CA THR A 13 4.97 0.81 -7.61
C THR A 13 6.28 0.51 -6.88
N VAL A 14 6.22 0.46 -5.54
CA VAL A 14 7.35 0.02 -4.72
C VAL A 14 7.33 -1.50 -4.64
N LEU A 15 8.44 -2.13 -5.03
CA LEU A 15 8.53 -3.58 -5.25
C LEU A 15 9.59 -4.25 -4.38
N LYS A 16 10.56 -3.48 -3.88
CA LYS A 16 11.71 -4.02 -3.14
C LYS A 16 11.92 -3.29 -1.80
N PRO A 17 12.36 -3.99 -0.74
CA PRO A 17 12.61 -3.38 0.56
C PRO A 17 13.59 -2.20 0.52
N GLU A 18 14.63 -2.27 -0.32
CA GLU A 18 15.66 -1.23 -0.41
C GLU A 18 15.11 0.08 -0.99
N GLN A 19 14.04 0.00 -1.80
CA GLN A 19 13.34 1.18 -2.30
C GLN A 19 12.63 1.92 -1.15
N VAL A 20 12.11 1.18 -0.16
CA VAL A 20 11.49 1.78 1.04
C VAL A 20 12.51 2.60 1.81
N ASP A 21 13.73 2.09 2.00
CA ASP A 21 14.79 2.81 2.73
C ASP A 21 15.15 4.14 2.04
N VAL A 22 15.23 4.13 0.70
CA VAL A 22 15.49 5.34 -0.09
C VAL A 22 14.37 6.36 0.12
N LEU A 23 13.12 5.91 0.02
CA LEU A 23 11.93 6.76 0.17
C LEU A 23 11.80 7.31 1.59
N ALA A 24 12.19 6.53 2.61
CA ALA A 24 12.23 6.99 4.00
C ALA A 24 13.20 8.16 4.17
N ARG A 25 14.40 8.07 3.58
CA ARG A 25 15.38 9.16 3.60
C ARG A 25 14.91 10.40 2.84
N MET A 26 14.04 10.23 1.84
CA MET A 26 13.42 11.32 1.09
C MET A 26 12.23 11.95 1.83
N GLY A 27 11.85 11.44 3.01
CA GLY A 27 10.70 11.92 3.77
C GLY A 27 9.35 11.52 3.19
N CYS A 28 9.30 10.45 2.37
CA CYS A 28 8.03 9.89 1.92
C CYS A 28 7.25 9.31 3.11
N GLN A 29 5.93 9.47 3.06
CA GLN A 29 5.02 9.07 4.12
C GLN A 29 3.97 8.06 3.64
N LEU A 30 3.91 7.78 2.34
CA LEU A 30 2.99 6.82 1.72
C LEU A 30 3.74 5.91 0.74
N ILE A 31 3.44 4.61 0.81
CA ILE A 31 3.91 3.61 -0.14
C ILE A 31 2.72 2.89 -0.76
N VAL A 32 2.71 2.80 -2.09
CA VAL A 32 1.70 2.08 -2.86
C VAL A 32 2.37 1.01 -3.71
N THR A 33 1.90 -0.24 -3.63
CA THR A 33 2.47 -1.38 -4.37
C THR A 33 1.39 -2.02 -5.26
N PRO A 34 1.74 -2.69 -6.37
CA PRO A 34 0.76 -3.42 -7.19
C PRO A 34 0.42 -4.80 -6.61
N ASN A 35 1.27 -5.36 -5.75
CA ASN A 35 1.19 -6.71 -5.20
C ASN A 35 1.42 -6.71 -3.68
N ILE A 36 1.18 -7.86 -3.05
CA ILE A 36 1.54 -8.08 -1.64
C ILE A 36 2.98 -8.58 -1.56
N HIS A 37 3.83 -7.83 -0.86
CA HIS A 37 5.18 -8.24 -0.48
C HIS A 37 5.40 -7.89 0.98
N SER A 38 5.23 -8.86 1.87
CA SER A 38 5.16 -8.61 3.33
C SER A 38 6.39 -7.90 3.87
N GLU A 39 7.59 -8.15 3.32
CA GLU A 39 8.80 -7.43 3.74
C GLU A 39 8.81 -5.95 3.37
N VAL A 40 8.30 -5.58 2.19
CA VAL A 40 8.14 -4.18 1.78
C VAL A 40 7.14 -3.49 2.71
N ILE A 41 6.03 -4.17 3.02
CA ILE A 41 4.98 -3.65 3.91
C ILE A 41 5.54 -3.43 5.32
N ARG A 42 6.11 -4.46 5.95
CA ARG A 42 6.65 -4.38 7.32
C ARG A 42 7.73 -3.31 7.44
N ARG A 43 8.63 -3.22 6.46
CA ARG A 43 9.69 -2.22 6.45
C ARG A 43 9.14 -0.79 6.36
N ALA A 44 8.16 -0.55 5.48
CA ALA A 44 7.54 0.76 5.35
C ALA A 44 6.77 1.16 6.62
N VAL A 45 6.05 0.19 7.21
CA VAL A 45 5.39 0.36 8.52
C VAL A 45 6.42 0.68 9.61
N GLY A 46 7.58 0.02 9.60
CA GLY A 46 8.69 0.27 10.53
C GLY A 46 9.26 1.70 10.44
N TYR A 47 9.21 2.32 9.27
CA TYR A 47 9.53 3.74 9.08
C TYR A 47 8.36 4.70 9.39
N GLY A 48 7.22 4.20 9.87
CA GLY A 48 6.03 4.99 10.17
C GLY A 48 5.27 5.45 8.93
N MET A 49 5.48 4.81 7.77
CA MET A 49 4.75 5.13 6.55
C MET A 49 3.37 4.46 6.52
N THR A 50 2.42 5.13 5.86
CA THR A 50 1.15 4.50 5.45
C THR A 50 1.41 3.60 4.25
N VAL A 51 0.86 2.38 4.26
CA VAL A 51 1.02 1.41 3.17
C VAL A 51 -0.34 1.03 2.60
N CYS A 52 -0.46 1.11 1.26
CA CYS A 52 -1.64 0.68 0.52
C CYS A 52 -1.23 -0.28 -0.61
N PRO A 53 -1.13 -1.58 -0.33
CA PRO A 53 -0.74 -2.56 -1.31
C PRO A 53 -1.94 -3.05 -2.13
N GLY A 54 -1.65 -3.48 -3.36
CA GLY A 54 -2.62 -4.06 -4.28
C GLY A 54 -2.86 -5.53 -4.02
N CYS A 55 -4.13 -5.93 -3.86
CA CYS A 55 -4.55 -7.33 -3.77
C CYS A 55 -5.70 -7.62 -4.74
N ALA A 56 -5.77 -8.87 -5.19
CA ALA A 56 -6.80 -9.41 -6.08
C ALA A 56 -7.68 -10.46 -5.38
N THR A 57 -7.34 -10.86 -4.16
CA THR A 57 -8.05 -11.89 -3.39
C THR A 57 -8.13 -11.55 -1.90
N ALA A 58 -9.05 -12.20 -1.18
CA ALA A 58 -9.17 -12.04 0.28
C ALA A 58 -7.92 -12.54 1.02
N THR A 59 -7.31 -13.65 0.58
CA THR A 59 -6.08 -14.19 1.18
C THR A 59 -4.93 -13.19 1.11
N GLU A 60 -4.75 -12.54 -0.04
CA GLU A 60 -3.75 -11.48 -0.20
C GLU A 60 -4.07 -10.28 0.69
N ALA A 61 -5.34 -9.88 0.76
CA ALA A 61 -5.78 -8.80 1.65
C ALA A 61 -5.40 -9.08 3.11
N PHE A 62 -5.71 -10.26 3.65
CA PHE A 62 -5.33 -10.63 5.01
C PHE A 62 -3.81 -10.73 5.20
N THR A 63 -3.09 -11.28 4.21
CA THR A 63 -1.60 -11.32 4.24
C THR A 63 -1.00 -9.91 4.36
N ALA A 64 -1.61 -8.91 3.73
CA ALA A 64 -1.18 -7.53 3.81
C ALA A 64 -1.50 -6.88 5.17
N LEU A 65 -2.68 -7.17 5.73
CA LEU A 65 -3.09 -6.71 7.06
C LEU A 65 -2.17 -7.29 8.14
N ASP A 66 -1.85 -8.59 8.06
CA ASP A 66 -0.91 -9.25 8.97
C ASP A 66 0.49 -8.65 8.90
N ALA A 67 0.89 -8.16 7.71
CA ALA A 67 2.15 -7.45 7.53
C ALA A 67 2.11 -5.99 8.02
N GLY A 68 0.95 -5.49 8.47
CA GLY A 68 0.77 -4.16 9.06
C GLY A 68 0.22 -3.09 8.12
N ALA A 69 -0.26 -3.44 6.92
CA ALA A 69 -0.84 -2.46 6.01
C ALA A 69 -2.10 -1.81 6.61
N GLN A 70 -2.21 -0.48 6.50
CA GLN A 70 -3.31 0.31 7.06
C GLN A 70 -4.42 0.56 6.04
N ALA A 71 -4.14 0.33 4.76
CA ALA A 71 -5.10 0.42 3.66
C ALA A 71 -4.86 -0.73 2.69
N LEU A 72 -5.89 -1.07 1.91
CA LEU A 72 -5.81 -2.05 0.82
C LEU A 72 -6.43 -1.44 -0.43
N LYS A 73 -5.93 -1.84 -1.60
CA LYS A 73 -6.57 -1.50 -2.87
C LYS A 73 -6.80 -2.75 -3.70
N ILE A 74 -7.93 -2.80 -4.40
CA ILE A 74 -8.19 -3.83 -5.40
C ILE A 74 -7.34 -3.51 -6.62
N PHE A 75 -6.44 -4.41 -7.01
CA PHE A 75 -5.54 -4.18 -8.13
C PHE A 75 -5.19 -5.49 -8.87
N PRO A 76 -5.16 -5.49 -10.22
CA PRO A 76 -5.58 -4.39 -11.10
C PRO A 76 -7.11 -4.26 -11.17
N SER A 77 -7.66 -3.10 -10.81
CA SER A 77 -9.12 -2.90 -10.73
C SER A 77 -9.85 -3.08 -12.06
N SER A 78 -9.15 -2.87 -13.19
CA SER A 78 -9.69 -3.05 -14.54
C SER A 78 -10.11 -4.49 -14.84
N ALA A 79 -9.59 -5.49 -14.12
CA ALA A 79 -9.91 -6.90 -14.35
C ALA A 79 -11.22 -7.36 -13.66
N PHE A 80 -11.71 -6.61 -12.67
CA PHE A 80 -12.72 -7.13 -11.73
C PHE A 80 -14.12 -6.54 -11.90
N GLY A 81 -14.24 -5.32 -12.43
CA GLY A 81 -15.53 -4.63 -12.56
C GLY A 81 -16.24 -4.33 -11.22
N PRO A 82 -17.36 -3.59 -11.22
CA PRO A 82 -18.07 -3.22 -9.99
C PRO A 82 -18.61 -4.41 -9.16
N GLN A 83 -18.93 -5.53 -9.80
CA GLN A 83 -19.54 -6.71 -9.18
C GLN A 83 -18.59 -7.45 -8.23
N TYR A 84 -17.29 -7.19 -8.33
CA TYR A 84 -16.29 -7.78 -7.46
C TYR A 84 -16.44 -7.33 -5.99
N ILE A 85 -16.94 -6.11 -5.76
CA ILE A 85 -17.28 -5.63 -4.43
C ILE A 85 -18.72 -6.02 -4.13
N LYS A 86 -18.90 -7.10 -3.37
CA LYS A 86 -20.22 -7.50 -2.86
C LYS A 86 -20.60 -6.64 -1.64
N ARG A 87 -21.86 -6.21 -1.59
CA ARG A 87 -22.43 -5.42 -0.48
C ARG A 87 -23.06 -6.33 0.57
#